data_AF-A0A7S2IBU5-F1
#
_entry.id   AF-A0A7S2IBU5-F1
#
_cell.length_a   1.000
_cell.length_b   1.000
_cell.length_c   1.000
_cell.angle_alpha   90.00
_cell.angle_beta   90.00
_cell.angle_gamma   90.00
#
_symmetry.space_group_name_H-M   'P 1'
#
loop_
_entity.id
_entity.type
_entity.pdbx_description
1 polymer ?
#
loop_
_entity_poly.entity_id
_entity_poly.type
_entity_poly.pdbx_seq_one_letter_code
_entity_poly.pdbx_strand_id
1 'polypeptide(L)'
;IADDGQWLAVENPGGEGGGGQVEVWTFQRTSKRLRKSPKRIASVDTSTRLVAGQPVEHLAIMSRESDNSCLLATVRASAAGCLPACVEVVSVQADGSTSTAYRVEQESPCRALRFCYDSPDFLLTGHANGTVLVYGLLDGKLRRSCEDPDFRSVSISVDRTLIVTSIKDCIRIFRTADEDK
;
A
#
# COMPACT_ATOMS: atom_id res chain seq x y z
N ILE A 1 5.15 5.06 -7.13
CA ILE A 1 4.52 6.11 -7.97
C ILE A 1 3.06 5.70 -8.11
N ALA A 2 2.12 6.66 -8.06
CA ALA A 2 0.71 6.39 -8.32
C ALA A 2 0.50 6.01 -9.80
N ASP A 3 -0.58 5.32 -10.12
CA ASP A 3 -0.85 4.82 -11.48
C ASP A 3 -1.01 5.95 -12.52
N ASP A 4 -1.52 7.11 -12.11
CA ASP A 4 -1.65 8.31 -12.93
C ASP A 4 -0.34 9.12 -13.07
N GLY A 5 0.73 8.70 -12.39
CA GLY A 5 2.03 9.36 -12.38
C GLY A 5 2.07 10.71 -11.64
N GLN A 6 1.00 11.12 -10.97
CA GLN A 6 0.89 12.45 -10.35
C GLN A 6 1.51 12.49 -8.95
N TRP A 7 1.61 11.35 -8.28
CA TRP A 7 2.14 11.23 -6.93
C TRP A 7 3.29 10.24 -6.83
N LEU A 8 4.24 10.57 -5.96
CA LEU A 8 5.40 9.75 -5.64
C LEU A 8 5.55 9.70 -4.12
N ALA A 9 5.79 8.51 -3.60
CA ALA A 9 6.21 8.31 -2.22
C ALA A 9 7.61 7.71 -2.21
N VAL A 10 8.45 8.20 -1.32
CA VAL A 10 9.84 7.76 -1.17
C VAL A 10 10.10 7.54 0.31
N GLU A 11 10.62 6.37 0.68
CA GLU A 11 11.13 6.15 2.02
C GLU A 11 12.42 6.97 2.20
N ASN A 12 12.44 7.79 3.25
CA ASN A 12 13.62 8.45 3.73
C ASN A 12 14.09 7.69 4.98
N PRO A 13 15.12 6.83 4.86
CA PRO A 13 15.72 6.22 6.03
C PRO A 13 16.38 7.36 6.80
N GLY A 14 15.74 7.81 7.88
CA GLY A 14 16.29 8.87 8.72
C GLY A 14 17.75 8.55 9.09
N GLY A 15 18.56 9.59 9.33
CA GLY A 15 19.91 9.40 9.86
C GLY A 15 19.89 8.58 11.16
N GLU A 16 21.05 8.03 11.58
CA GLU A 16 21.17 7.13 12.73
C GLU A 16 20.29 7.56 13.93
N GLY A 17 19.19 6.82 14.16
CA GLY A 17 18.25 7.05 15.27
C GLY A 17 16.91 7.74 14.91
N GLY A 18 16.73 8.22 13.68
CA GLY A 18 15.45 8.76 13.19
C GLY A 18 14.52 7.65 12.70
N GLY A 19 13.31 7.55 13.24
CA GLY A 19 12.28 6.65 12.73
C GLY A 19 12.05 6.86 11.23
N GLY A 20 11.81 5.77 10.49
CA GLY A 20 11.61 5.84 9.04
C GLY A 20 10.47 6.77 8.66
N GLN A 21 10.77 7.78 7.84
CA GLN A 21 9.77 8.72 7.33
C GLN A 21 9.49 8.41 5.87
N VAL A 22 8.25 8.63 5.44
CA VAL A 22 7.90 8.55 4.02
C VAL A 22 7.62 9.95 3.52
N GLU A 23 8.41 10.41 2.56
CA GLU A 23 8.18 11.68 1.90
C GLU A 23 7.19 11.49 0.74
N VAL A 24 6.19 12.36 0.69
CA VAL A 24 5.20 12.39 -0.40
C VAL A 24 5.46 13.61 -1.28
N TRP A 25 5.47 13.36 -2.57
CA TRP A 25 5.80 14.31 -3.62
C TRP A 25 4.70 14.32 -4.68
N THR A 26 4.45 15.50 -5.27
CA THR A 26 3.45 15.66 -6.33
C THR A 26 3.99 16.35 -7.57
N PHE A 27 3.53 15.91 -8.73
CA PHE A 27 3.71 16.58 -10.02
C PHE A 27 2.52 17.50 -10.36
N GLN A 28 1.47 17.54 -9.56
CA GLN A 28 0.32 18.40 -9.82
C GLN A 28 0.68 19.89 -9.69
N ARG A 29 0.06 20.70 -10.55
CA ARG A 29 -0.10 22.15 -10.33
C ARG A 29 -1.58 22.42 -10.06
N THR A 30 -1.85 23.52 -9.37
CA THR A 30 -3.18 24.16 -9.33
C THR A 30 -3.66 24.63 -10.72
N SER A 31 -2.86 24.49 -11.78
CA SER A 31 -3.23 24.75 -13.17
C SER A 31 -3.11 23.49 -14.02
N LYS A 32 -3.84 23.42 -15.14
CA LYS A 32 -3.98 22.26 -16.05
C LYS A 32 -2.67 21.69 -16.67
N ARG A 33 -1.48 22.12 -16.24
CA ARG A 33 -0.18 21.59 -16.71
C ARG A 33 0.55 20.90 -15.57
N LEU A 34 1.00 19.67 -15.80
CA LEU A 34 1.89 18.95 -14.88
C LEU A 34 3.21 19.74 -14.65
N ARG A 35 3.77 19.59 -13.45
CA ARG A 35 5.11 20.10 -13.12
C ARG A 35 6.16 19.28 -13.87
N LYS A 36 7.26 19.95 -14.26
CA LYS A 36 8.44 19.28 -14.80
C LYS A 36 9.27 18.59 -13.70
N SER A 37 9.18 19.07 -12.46
CA SER A 37 9.84 18.50 -11.29
C SER A 37 8.85 18.31 -10.15
N PRO A 38 8.98 17.22 -9.37
CA PRO A 38 8.08 16.95 -8.27
C PRO A 38 8.32 17.96 -7.12
N LYS A 39 7.27 18.30 -6.38
CA LYS A 39 7.35 19.11 -5.15
C LYS A 39 7.02 18.21 -3.95
N ARG A 40 7.87 18.22 -2.92
CA ARG A 40 7.56 17.59 -1.64
C ARG A 40 6.39 18.32 -0.98
N ILE A 41 5.37 17.59 -0.59
CA ILE A 41 4.17 18.15 0.05
C ILE A 41 4.03 17.74 1.51
N ALA A 42 4.43 16.52 1.87
CA ALA A 42 4.33 16.01 3.22
C ALA A 42 5.52 15.11 3.57
N SER A 43 5.84 15.04 4.87
CA SER A 43 6.62 13.96 5.46
C SER A 43 5.71 13.22 6.42
N VAL A 44 5.37 11.97 6.07
CA VAL A 44 4.51 11.11 6.87
C VAL A 44 5.40 10.34 7.83
N ASP A 45 5.28 10.67 9.11
CA ASP A 45 5.89 9.84 10.14
C ASP A 45 5.09 8.55 10.24
N THR A 46 5.70 7.46 9.77
CA THR A 46 5.07 6.14 9.87
C THR A 46 5.21 5.57 11.27
N SER A 47 5.92 6.23 12.21
CA SER A 47 6.30 5.78 13.56
C SER A 47 5.15 5.79 14.58
N THR A 48 4.01 5.22 14.23
CA THR A 48 2.90 5.02 15.16
C THR A 48 3.17 3.84 16.10
N ARG A 49 3.71 4.20 17.27
CA ARG A 49 3.43 3.68 18.63
C ARG A 49 3.71 2.24 19.07
N LEU A 50 4.20 1.29 18.27
CA LEU A 50 4.55 -0.03 18.84
C LEU A 50 5.98 -0.53 18.56
N VAL A 51 6.60 -0.16 17.44
CA VAL A 51 8.01 -0.53 17.19
C VAL A 51 8.73 0.61 16.48
N ALA A 52 9.21 1.58 17.27
CA ALA A 52 10.08 2.63 16.75
C ALA A 52 11.36 2.00 16.15
N GLY A 53 11.78 2.47 14.97
CA GLY A 53 13.05 2.08 14.36
C GLY A 53 13.00 0.91 13.36
N GLN A 54 11.84 0.32 13.06
CA GLN A 54 11.73 -0.64 11.94
C GLN A 54 11.59 0.12 10.60
N PRO A 55 12.26 -0.34 9.54
CA PRO A 55 12.13 0.25 8.20
C PRO A 55 10.75 -0.05 7.59
N VAL A 56 10.36 0.75 6.62
CA VAL A 56 9.18 0.47 5.77
C VAL A 56 9.56 -0.69 4.84
N GLU A 57 8.80 -1.77 4.87
CA GLU A 57 9.07 -2.96 4.05
C GLU A 57 8.34 -2.86 2.71
N HIS A 58 7.08 -2.40 2.72
CA HIS A 58 6.34 -2.11 1.51
C HIS A 58 5.58 -0.79 1.57
N LEU A 59 5.46 -0.21 0.39
CA LEU A 59 4.90 1.12 0.16
C LEU A 59 4.04 1.10 -1.10
N ALA A 60 2.83 1.64 -1.02
CA ALA A 60 1.98 1.90 -2.17
C ALA A 60 1.37 3.30 -2.08
N ILE A 61 1.17 3.95 -3.21
CA ILE A 61 0.54 5.28 -3.29
C ILE A 61 -0.45 5.31 -4.45
N MET A 62 -1.56 6.00 -4.25
CA MET A 62 -2.70 6.02 -5.18
C MET A 62 -3.39 7.37 -5.11
N SER A 63 -3.68 7.97 -6.27
CA SER A 63 -4.43 9.22 -6.37
C SER A 63 -5.87 9.06 -5.95
N ARG A 64 -6.45 10.14 -5.42
CA ARG A 64 -7.89 10.31 -5.26
C ARG A 64 -8.33 11.49 -6.12
N GLU A 65 -9.08 11.19 -7.18
CA GLU A 65 -9.47 12.21 -8.18
C GLU A 65 -10.38 13.29 -7.59
N SER A 66 -11.17 12.96 -6.57
CA SER A 66 -12.23 13.82 -6.06
C SER A 66 -11.76 14.99 -5.20
N ASP A 67 -10.57 14.92 -4.60
CA ASP A 67 -10.10 15.90 -3.61
C ASP A 67 -8.63 16.32 -3.77
N ASN A 68 -8.02 16.05 -4.94
CA ASN A 68 -6.63 16.41 -5.21
C ASN A 68 -5.69 15.91 -4.09
N SER A 69 -5.95 14.69 -3.63
CA SER A 69 -5.22 14.01 -2.57
C SER A 69 -4.69 12.66 -3.06
N CYS A 70 -3.93 11.99 -2.22
CA CYS A 70 -3.55 10.60 -2.43
C CYS A 70 -3.69 9.78 -1.15
N LEU A 71 -3.84 8.47 -1.30
CA LEU A 71 -3.65 7.51 -0.23
C LEU A 71 -2.25 6.93 -0.29
N LEU A 72 -1.63 6.84 0.87
CA LEU A 72 -0.35 6.21 1.11
C LEU A 72 -0.57 4.98 1.97
N ALA A 73 -0.31 3.78 1.46
CA ALA A 73 -0.30 2.56 2.24
C ALA A 73 1.14 2.17 2.57
N THR A 74 1.39 1.89 3.85
CA THR A 74 2.70 1.46 4.35
C THR A 74 2.57 0.24 5.24
N VAL A 75 3.52 -0.67 5.13
CA VAL A 75 3.72 -1.77 6.09
C VAL A 75 5.19 -1.80 6.48
N ARG A 76 5.45 -2.11 7.75
CA ARG A 76 6.81 -2.19 8.27
C ARG A 76 7.26 -3.62 8.47
N ALA A 77 8.58 -3.78 8.53
CA ALA A 77 9.18 -5.04 8.94
C ALA A 77 8.71 -5.40 10.36
N SER A 78 8.23 -6.64 10.50
CA SER A 78 8.00 -7.24 11.82
C SER A 78 9.29 -7.87 12.33
N ALA A 79 9.61 -7.62 13.60
CA ALA A 79 10.67 -8.37 14.27
C ALA A 79 10.32 -9.86 14.35
N ALA A 80 11.33 -10.73 14.24
CA ALA A 80 11.12 -12.17 14.33
C ALA A 80 10.47 -12.57 15.67
N GLY A 81 9.40 -13.36 15.60
CA GLY A 81 8.63 -13.78 16.77
C GLY A 81 7.59 -12.77 17.28
N CYS A 82 7.48 -11.59 16.66
CA CYS A 82 6.41 -10.63 16.92
C CYS A 82 5.21 -10.85 15.97
N LEU A 83 4.06 -10.27 16.34
CA LEU A 83 2.91 -10.23 15.45
C LEU A 83 3.24 -9.45 14.15
N PRO A 84 2.61 -9.81 13.02
CA PRO A 84 2.72 -9.05 11.78
C PRO A 84 2.33 -7.59 11.97
N ALA A 85 3.07 -6.67 11.35
CA ALA A 85 2.73 -5.26 11.36
C ALA A 85 1.44 -5.03 10.55
N CYS A 86 0.57 -4.18 11.07
CA CYS A 86 -0.60 -3.73 10.33
C CYS A 86 -0.19 -2.91 9.10
N VAL A 87 -1.02 -2.93 8.06
CA VAL A 87 -0.95 -1.92 7.01
C VAL A 87 -1.61 -0.66 7.51
N GLU A 88 -0.91 0.45 7.42
CA GLU A 88 -1.46 1.78 7.69
C GLU A 88 -1.72 2.50 6.37
N VAL A 89 -2.92 3.05 6.22
CA VAL A 89 -3.29 3.87 5.07
C VAL A 89 -3.50 5.30 5.55
N VAL A 90 -2.71 6.22 5.01
CA VAL A 90 -2.73 7.65 5.34
C VAL A 90 -3.26 8.42 4.14
N SER A 91 -4.24 9.28 4.38
CA SER A 91 -4.68 10.29 3.42
C SER A 91 -3.71 11.46 3.47
N VAL A 92 -3.23 11.89 2.31
CA VAL A 92 -2.31 13.01 2.16
C VAL A 92 -2.89 14.00 1.18
N GLN A 93 -3.22 15.19 1.67
CA GLN A 93 -3.82 16.27 0.89
C GLN A 93 -2.73 17.12 0.21
N ALA A 94 -3.08 17.82 -0.87
CA ALA A 94 -2.13 18.67 -1.59
C ALA A 94 -1.60 19.88 -0.82
N ASP A 95 -2.26 20.26 0.28
CA ASP A 95 -1.74 21.26 1.23
C ASP A 95 -0.68 20.70 2.19
N GLY A 96 -0.44 19.38 2.14
CA GLY A 96 0.49 18.67 3.00
C GLY A 96 -0.12 18.14 4.30
N SER A 97 -1.42 18.36 4.53
CA SER A 97 -2.11 17.76 5.68
C SER A 97 -2.24 16.25 5.52
N THR A 98 -2.10 15.54 6.63
CA THR A 98 -2.08 14.08 6.67
C THR A 98 -3.01 13.57 7.75
N SER A 99 -3.75 12.50 7.48
CA SER A 99 -4.56 11.80 8.49
C SER A 99 -4.57 10.30 8.23
N THR A 100 -4.58 9.49 9.30
CA THR A 100 -4.79 8.05 9.16
C THR A 100 -6.21 7.81 8.67
N ALA A 101 -6.33 7.19 7.49
CA ALA A 101 -7.62 6.84 6.88
C ALA A 101 -8.04 5.42 7.29
N TYR A 102 -7.11 4.45 7.24
CA TYR A 102 -7.39 3.06 7.56
C TYR A 102 -6.22 2.38 8.27
N ARG A 103 -6.53 1.33 9.02
CA ARG A 103 -5.56 0.40 9.60
C ARG A 103 -6.07 -1.02 9.39
N VAL A 104 -5.22 -1.86 8.82
CA VAL A 104 -5.59 -3.21 8.41
C VAL A 104 -4.66 -4.21 9.08
N GLU A 105 -5.20 -5.01 9.99
CA GLU A 105 -4.46 -6.09 10.65
C GLU A 105 -4.06 -7.18 9.64
N GLN A 106 -2.88 -7.76 9.84
CA GLN A 106 -2.32 -8.80 8.96
C GLN A 106 -2.17 -10.12 9.73
N GLU A 107 -2.53 -11.24 9.10
CA GLU A 107 -2.36 -12.58 9.69
C GLU A 107 -0.91 -13.09 9.57
N SER A 108 -0.16 -12.55 8.61
CA SER A 108 1.21 -12.97 8.28
C SER A 108 2.01 -11.79 7.71
N PRO A 109 3.36 -11.79 7.76
CA PRO A 109 4.17 -10.73 7.19
C PRO A 109 3.81 -10.44 5.73
N CYS A 110 3.65 -9.16 5.42
CA CYS A 110 3.32 -8.70 4.07
C CYS A 110 4.55 -8.84 3.16
N ARG A 111 4.37 -9.36 1.95
CA ARG A 111 5.38 -9.49 0.88
C ARG A 111 5.07 -8.67 -0.35
N ALA A 112 3.83 -8.21 -0.47
CA ALA A 112 3.38 -7.37 -1.57
C ALA A 112 2.25 -6.47 -1.08
N LEU A 113 2.31 -5.18 -1.42
CA LEU A 113 1.32 -4.17 -1.07
C LEU A 113 1.07 -3.29 -2.28
N ARG A 114 -0.18 -3.22 -2.75
CA ARG A 114 -0.60 -2.33 -3.85
C ARG A 114 -2.05 -1.90 -3.69
N PHE A 115 -2.36 -0.69 -4.13
CA PHE A 115 -3.74 -0.35 -4.46
C PHE A 115 -4.15 -1.05 -5.76
N CYS A 116 -5.44 -1.38 -5.87
CA CYS A 116 -6.00 -1.85 -7.13
C CYS A 116 -6.03 -0.68 -8.13
N TYR A 117 -5.75 -0.98 -9.40
CA TYR A 117 -5.70 0.03 -10.46
C TYR A 117 -7.01 0.83 -10.53
N ASP A 118 -6.90 2.16 -10.58
CA ASP A 118 -8.05 3.08 -10.66
C ASP A 118 -9.09 2.86 -9.55
N SER A 119 -8.66 2.34 -8.39
CA SER A 119 -9.57 2.01 -7.30
C SER A 119 -8.89 2.21 -5.93
N PRO A 120 -8.86 3.45 -5.42
CA PRO A 120 -8.22 3.76 -4.13
C PRO A 120 -8.89 3.11 -2.93
N ASP A 121 -10.12 2.62 -3.10
CA ASP A 121 -10.88 1.95 -2.05
C ASP A 121 -10.50 0.47 -1.90
N PHE A 122 -9.63 -0.06 -2.76
CA PHE A 122 -9.24 -1.47 -2.74
C PHE A 122 -7.74 -1.66 -2.62
N LEU A 123 -7.34 -2.44 -1.61
CA LEU A 123 -5.95 -2.73 -1.33
C LEU A 123 -5.68 -4.23 -1.50
N LEU A 124 -4.70 -4.57 -2.32
CA LEU A 124 -4.19 -5.91 -2.51
C LEU A 124 -2.95 -6.11 -1.62
N THR A 125 -2.98 -7.15 -0.81
CA THR A 125 -1.81 -7.63 -0.07
C THR A 125 -1.51 -9.09 -0.39
N GLY A 126 -0.23 -9.43 -0.43
CA GLY A 126 0.24 -10.82 -0.51
C GLY A 126 1.13 -11.12 0.68
N HIS A 127 0.95 -12.27 1.33
CA HIS A 127 1.55 -12.60 2.62
C HIS A 127 2.56 -13.74 2.53
N ALA A 128 3.46 -13.85 3.51
CA ALA A 128 4.48 -14.89 3.56
C ALA A 128 3.94 -16.32 3.70
N ASN A 129 2.74 -16.48 4.23
CA ASN A 129 2.06 -17.78 4.28
C ASN A 129 1.35 -18.16 2.97
N GLY A 130 1.52 -17.40 1.89
CA GLY A 130 0.85 -17.63 0.61
C GLY A 130 -0.56 -17.05 0.53
N THR A 131 -1.08 -16.43 1.59
CA THR A 131 -2.41 -15.80 1.52
C THR A 131 -2.34 -14.52 0.68
N VAL A 132 -3.30 -14.33 -0.20
CA VAL A 132 -3.55 -13.08 -0.93
C VAL A 132 -4.89 -12.51 -0.48
N LEU A 133 -4.88 -11.25 -0.05
CA LEU A 133 -6.05 -10.56 0.46
C LEU A 133 -6.36 -9.33 -0.40
N VAL A 134 -7.64 -9.11 -0.65
CA VAL A 134 -8.15 -7.87 -1.25
C VAL A 134 -9.09 -7.25 -0.22
N TYR A 135 -8.69 -6.09 0.30
CA TYR A 135 -9.46 -5.33 1.27
C TYR A 135 -10.27 -4.24 0.57
N GLY A 136 -11.59 -4.26 0.76
CA GLY A 136 -12.43 -3.09 0.55
C GLY A 136 -12.28 -2.14 1.74
N LEU A 137 -11.58 -1.03 1.57
CA LEU A 137 -11.30 -0.06 2.63
C LEU A 137 -12.57 0.65 3.13
N LEU A 138 -13.55 0.87 2.23
CA LEU A 138 -14.80 1.55 2.58
C LEU A 138 -15.80 0.66 3.32
N ASP A 139 -16.01 -0.57 2.85
CA ASP A 139 -17.03 -1.48 3.39
C ASP A 139 -16.44 -2.53 4.35
N GLY A 140 -15.12 -2.53 4.53
CA GLY A 140 -14.40 -3.47 5.37
C GLY A 140 -14.45 -4.91 4.87
N LYS A 141 -14.92 -5.16 3.63
CA LYS A 141 -15.02 -6.51 3.11
C LYS A 141 -13.65 -7.06 2.77
N LEU A 142 -13.46 -8.33 3.10
CA LEU A 142 -12.27 -9.08 2.79
C LEU A 142 -12.60 -10.12 1.71
N ARG A 143 -11.77 -10.15 0.66
CA ARG A 143 -11.71 -11.29 -0.24
C ARG A 143 -10.40 -12.00 -0.02
N ARG A 144 -10.48 -13.30 0.19
CA ARG A 144 -9.33 -14.15 0.45
C ARG A 144 -9.12 -15.09 -0.71
N SER A 145 -7.85 -15.23 -1.08
CA SER A 145 -7.40 -16.40 -1.82
C SER A 145 -6.17 -16.98 -1.16
N CYS A 146 -6.06 -18.30 -1.21
CA CYS A 146 -4.89 -19.01 -0.71
C CYS A 146 -4.02 -19.41 -1.90
N GLU A 147 -2.77 -19.00 -1.88
CA GLU A 147 -1.76 -19.31 -2.88
C GLU A 147 -0.59 -20.05 -2.26
N ASP A 148 0.39 -20.35 -3.11
CA ASP A 148 1.64 -20.97 -2.71
C ASP A 148 2.52 -19.95 -1.95
N PRO A 149 3.05 -20.29 -0.76
CA PRO A 149 4.00 -19.43 -0.03
C PRO A 149 5.22 -18.99 -0.86
N ASP A 150 5.57 -19.74 -1.91
CA ASP A 150 6.68 -19.46 -2.82
C ASP A 150 6.37 -18.39 -3.90
N PHE A 151 5.21 -17.72 -3.88
CA PHE A 151 4.92 -16.68 -4.87
C PHE A 151 5.92 -15.50 -4.75
N ARG A 152 6.29 -14.94 -5.92
CA ARG A 152 7.25 -13.82 -6.03
C ARG A 152 6.57 -12.48 -6.28
N SER A 153 5.44 -12.49 -6.99
CA SER A 153 4.66 -11.28 -7.24
C SER A 153 3.18 -11.63 -7.33
N VAL A 154 2.33 -10.64 -7.02
CA VAL A 154 0.89 -10.74 -7.16
C VAL A 154 0.34 -9.50 -7.85
N SER A 155 -0.69 -9.69 -8.67
CA SER A 155 -1.45 -8.62 -9.30
C SER A 155 -2.92 -9.02 -9.37
N ILE A 156 -3.80 -8.04 -9.51
CA ILE A 156 -5.24 -8.26 -9.64
C ILE A 156 -5.76 -7.54 -10.88
N SER A 157 -6.76 -8.14 -11.50
CA SER A 157 -7.55 -7.54 -12.59
C SER A 157 -8.34 -6.32 -12.11
N VAL A 158 -8.67 -5.42 -13.04
CA VAL A 158 -9.41 -4.16 -12.75
C VAL A 158 -10.80 -4.45 -12.18
N ASP A 159 -11.48 -5.47 -12.68
CA ASP A 159 -12.78 -5.90 -12.15
C ASP A 159 -12.68 -6.64 -10.80
N ARG A 160 -11.45 -6.92 -10.35
CA ARG A 160 -11.09 -7.64 -9.12
C ARG A 160 -11.65 -9.05 -9.06
N THR A 161 -11.87 -9.69 -10.22
CA THR A 161 -12.38 -11.06 -10.29
C THR A 161 -11.28 -12.10 -10.46
N LEU A 162 -10.14 -11.70 -11.00
CA LEU A 162 -8.96 -12.54 -11.23
C LEU A 162 -7.75 -11.99 -10.48
N ILE A 163 -7.04 -12.87 -9.79
CA ILE A 163 -5.70 -12.63 -9.24
C ILE A 163 -4.70 -13.45 -10.07
N VAL A 164 -3.53 -12.86 -10.27
CA VAL A 164 -2.40 -13.46 -10.96
C VAL A 164 -1.20 -13.48 -10.02
N THR A 165 -0.62 -14.65 -9.81
CA THR A 165 0.63 -14.83 -9.05
C THR A 165 1.74 -15.37 -9.96
N SER A 166 2.98 -14.95 -9.71
CA SER A 166 4.16 -15.59 -10.30
C SER A 166 4.80 -16.52 -9.26
N ILE A 167 5.03 -17.77 -9.62
CA ILE A 167 5.63 -18.79 -8.74
C ILE A 167 6.67 -19.54 -9.56
N LYS A 168 7.96 -19.42 -9.17
CA LYS A 168 9.10 -20.00 -9.90
C LYS A 168 9.05 -19.59 -11.38
N ASP A 169 8.82 -20.55 -12.28
CA ASP A 169 8.77 -20.36 -13.73
C ASP A 169 7.34 -20.37 -14.30
N CYS A 170 6.33 -20.29 -13.42
CA CYS A 170 4.92 -20.36 -13.78
C CYS A 170 4.16 -19.09 -13.38
N ILE A 171 3.09 -18.82 -14.12
CA ILE A 171 2.06 -17.84 -13.76
C ILE A 171 0.80 -18.62 -13.42
N ARG A 172 0.21 -18.35 -12.25
CA ARG A 172 -1.11 -18.89 -11.87
C ARG A 172 -2.14 -17.78 -11.93
N ILE A 173 -3.32 -18.15 -12.39
CA ILE A 173 -4.48 -17.27 -12.51
C ILE A 173 -5.65 -17.98 -11.85
N PHE A 174 -6.30 -17.30 -10.92
CA PHE A 174 -7.42 -17.85 -10.16
C PHE A 174 -8.44 -16.76 -9.88
N ARG A 175 -9.67 -17.18 -9.56
CA ARG A 175 -10.76 -16.26 -9.23
C ARG A 175 -10.67 -15.82 -7.78
N THR A 176 -11.02 -14.57 -7.51
CA THR A 176 -11.27 -14.12 -6.14
C THR A 176 -12.54 -14.78 -5.61
N ALA A 177 -12.47 -15.40 -4.44
CA ALA A 177 -13.67 -15.78 -3.69
C ALA A 177 -14.05 -14.63 -2.76
N ASP A 178 -15.36 -14.36 -2.65
CA ASP A 178 -15.85 -13.61 -1.49
C ASP A 178 -15.71 -14.52 -0.25
N GLU A 179 -15.34 -13.96 0.90
CA GLU A 179 -15.54 -14.70 2.15
C GLU A 179 -17.05 -14.78 2.40
N ASP A 180 -17.62 -15.96 2.17
CA ASP A 180 -18.93 -16.29 2.70
C ASP A 180 -18.86 -16.23 4.23
N LYS A 181 -19.70 -15.38 4.82
CA LYS A 181 -19.82 -15.15 6.27
C LYS A 181 -20.17 -16.42 7.04
#